data_AF-A0A6I5RJ63-F1
#
_entry.id   AF-A0A6I5RJ63-F1
#
_cell.length_a   1.000
_cell.length_b   1.000
_cell.length_c   1.000
_cell.angle_alpha   90.00
_cell.angle_beta   90.00
_cell.angle_gamma   90.00
#
_symmetry.space_group_name_H-M   'P 1'
#
loop_
_entity.id
_entity.type
_entity.pdbx_description
1 polymer ?
#
loop_
_entity_poly.entity_id
_entity_poly.type
_entity_poly.pdbx_seq_one_letter_code
_entity_poly.pdbx_strand_id
1 'polypeptide(L)' 'MGDIRLLVLDLDGTVVGKSNEILPETLETIRTAQAQGIAVAIATGRMYQSALRFHQAIASSLPLITYQGA' A
#
# COMPACT_ATOMS: atom_id res chain seq x y z
N MET A 1 -6.75 5.81 21.47
CA MET A 1 -5.87 5.76 20.27
C MET A 1 -5.39 4.34 20.13
N GLY A 2 -5.45 3.76 18.92
CA GLY A 2 -4.95 2.40 18.69
C GLY A 2 -3.43 2.34 18.74
N ASP A 3 -2.88 1.21 19.18
CA ASP A 3 -1.43 1.00 19.34
C ASP A 3 -0.67 0.88 18.01
N ILE A 4 -1.40 0.80 16.89
CA ILE A 4 -0.82 0.65 15.55
C ILE A 4 -0.37 2.00 15.03
N ARG A 5 0.93 2.13 14.73
CA ARG A 5 1.54 3.34 14.17
C ARG A 5 1.91 3.22 12.70
N LEU A 6 2.11 1.99 12.20
CA LEU A 6 2.53 1.70 10.84
C LEU A 6 1.82 0.44 10.33
N LEU A 7 1.30 0.53 9.11
CA LEU A 7 0.75 -0.57 8.34
C LEU A 7 1.59 -0.72 7.07
N VAL A 8 2.18 -1.90 6.86
CA VAL A 8 2.96 -2.22 5.66
C VAL A 8 2.19 -3.26 4.86
N LEU A 9 1.91 -2.96 3.59
CA LEU A 9 1.04 -3.78 2.73
C LEU A 9 1.82 -4.34 1.54
N ASP A 10 1.57 -5.62 1.23
CA ASP A 10 1.92 -6.17 -0.09
C ASP A 10 0.88 -5.78 -1.15
N LEU A 11 1.24 -5.94 -2.42
CA LEU A 11 0.37 -5.66 -3.56
C LEU A 11 -0.37 -6.90 -4.04
N ASP A 12 0.34 -7.89 -4.60
CA ASP A 12 -0.25 -8.99 -5.35
C ASP A 12 -1.06 -9.95 -4.47
N GLY A 13 -2.36 -10.06 -4.72
CA GLY A 13 -3.25 -10.89 -3.90
C GLY A 13 -3.53 -10.31 -2.52
N THR A 14 -3.08 -9.08 -2.25
CA THR A 14 -3.31 -8.35 -1.00
C THR A 14 -4.10 -7.08 -1.26
N VAL A 15 -3.45 -6.01 -1.73
CA VAL A 15 -4.11 -4.73 -2.09
C VAL A 15 -4.64 -4.75 -3.52
N VAL A 16 -4.02 -5.55 -4.38
CA VAL A 16 -4.30 -5.63 -5.81
C VAL A 16 -4.87 -7.02 -6.12
N GLY A 17 -6.08 -7.04 -6.67
CA GLY A 17 -6.75 -8.27 -7.09
C GLY A 17 -6.24 -8.80 -8.44
N LYS A 18 -6.89 -9.86 -8.94
CA LYS A 18 -6.54 -10.49 -10.24
C LYS A 18 -6.62 -9.55 -11.44
N SER A 19 -7.43 -8.48 -11.35
CA SER A 19 -7.55 -7.45 -12.38
C SER A 19 -6.33 -6.52 -12.45
N ASN A 20 -5.35 -6.66 -11.55
CA ASN A 20 -4.23 -5.74 -11.40
C ASN A 20 -4.68 -4.30 -11.09
N GLU A 21 -5.85 -4.14 -10.46
CA GLU A 21 -6.42 -2.87 -10.04
C GLU A 21 -6.71 -2.87 -8.53
N ILE A 22 -6.70 -1.69 -7.92
CA ILE A 22 -7.15 -1.50 -6.54
C ILE A 22 -8.66 -1.30 -6.58
N LEU A 23 -9.40 -2.07 -5.78
CA LEU A 23 -10.83 -1.84 -5.64
C LEU A 23 -11.09 -0.53 -4.87
N PRO A 24 -12.12 0.25 -5.24
CA PRO A 24 -12.45 1.49 -4.53
C PRO A 24 -12.58 1.31 -3.02
N GLU A 25 -13.18 0.21 -2.58
CA GLU A 25 -13.38 -0.10 -1.16
C GLU A 25 -12.06 -0.35 -0.43
N THR A 26 -11.08 -0.97 -1.11
CA THR A 26 -9.72 -1.16 -0.57
C THR A 26 -9.02 0.19 -0.40
N LEU A 27 -9.15 1.07 -1.40
CA LEU A 27 -8.55 2.41 -1.33
C LEU A 27 -9.16 3.25 -0.19
N GLU A 28 -10.48 3.23 -0.03
CA GLU A 28 -11.16 3.93 1.06
C GLU A 28 -10.79 3.38 2.45
N THR A 29 -10.59 2.06 2.56
CA THR A 29 -10.12 1.43 3.80
C THR A 29 -8.72 1.92 4.16
N ILE A 30 -7.81 1.99 3.18
CA ILE A 30 -6.45 2.49 3.40
C ILE A 30 -6.47 3.97 3.81
N ARG A 31 -7.29 4.80 3.14
CA ARG A 31 -7.47 6.22 3.50
C ARG A 31 -8.00 6.39 4.91
N THR A 32 -8.93 5.53 5.33
CA THR A 32 -9.47 5.55 6.70
C THR A 32 -8.38 5.26 7.73
N ALA A 33 -7.48 4.30 7.46
CA ALA A 33 -6.34 4.03 8.33
C ALA A 33 -5.38 5.24 8.40
N GLN A 34 -5.06 5.84 7.25
CA GLN A 34 -4.24 7.05 7.18
C GLN A 34 -4.87 8.22 7.97
N ALA A 35 -6.19 8.41 7.87
CA ALA A 35 -6.92 9.46 8.59
C ALA A 35 -6.92 9.27 10.11
N GLN A 36 -6.71 8.04 10.59
CA GLN A 36 -6.51 7.74 12.02
C GLN A 36 -5.08 8.00 12.50
N GLY A 37 -4.20 8.51 11.63
CA GLY A 37 -2.79 8.77 11.93
C GLY A 37 -1.89 7.56 11.78
N ILE A 38 -2.39 6.45 11.21
CA ILE A 38 -1.58 5.27 10.92
C ILE A 38 -0.81 5.53 9.62
N ALA A 39 0.52 5.46 9.68
CA ALA A 39 1.32 5.57 8.47
C ALA A 39 1.15 4.30 7.63
N VAL A 40 1.00 4.44 6.30
CA VAL A 40 0.84 3.29 5.39
C VAL A 40 1.99 3.25 4.41
N ALA A 41 2.68 2.11 4.33
CA ALA A 41 3.77 1.84 3.39
C ALA A 41 3.45 0.61 2.52
N ILE A 42 4.19 0.45 1.43
CA ILE A 42 4.09 -0.71 0.54
C ILE A 42 5.41 -1.47 0.57
N ALA A 43 5.33 -2.79 0.74
CA ALA A 43 6.44 -3.70 0.57
C ALA A 43 6.04 -4.85 -0.35
N THR A 44 6.71 -4.96 -1.49
CA THR A 44 6.29 -5.87 -2.55
C THR A 44 7.47 -6.52 -3.27
N GLY A 45 7.22 -7.70 -3.83
CA GLY A 45 8.14 -8.36 -4.76
C GLY A 45 8.26 -7.66 -6.13
N ARG A 46 7.34 -6.75 -6.45
CA ARG A 46 7.34 -6.04 -7.73
C ARG A 46 8.57 -5.15 -7.90
N MET A 47 8.94 -4.96 -9.16
CA MET A 47 9.91 -3.93 -9.56
C MET A 47 9.36 -2.53 -9.25
N TYR A 48 10.24 -1.59 -8.95
CA TYR A 48 9.85 -0.21 -8.62
C TYR A 48 8.85 0.41 -9.62
N GLN A 49 9.15 0.32 -10.92
CA GLN A 49 8.30 0.91 -11.95
C GLN A 49 6.88 0.34 -11.97
N SER A 50 6.70 -0.96 -11.72
CA SER A 50 5.37 -1.59 -11.73
C SER A 50 4.60 -1.40 -10.43
N ALA A 51 5.29 -1.13 -9.32
CA ALA A 51 4.69 -0.83 -8.02
C ALA A 51 4.34 0.67 -7.85
N LEU A 52 5.05 1.57 -8.53
CA LEU A 52 4.94 3.01 -8.34
C LEU A 52 3.51 3.55 -8.50
N ARG A 53 2.76 3.06 -9.50
CA ARG A 53 1.38 3.52 -9.72
C ARG A 53 0.45 3.23 -8.53
N PHE A 54 0.68 2.13 -7.81
CA PHE A 54 -0.13 1.75 -6.66
C PHE A 54 0.26 2.56 -5.41
N HIS A 55 1.57 2.77 -5.24
CA HIS A 55 2.10 3.67 -4.22
C HIS A 55 1.51 5.08 -4.33
N GLN A 56 1.45 5.60 -5.55
CA GLN A 56 0.82 6.89 -5.86
C GLN A 56 -0.70 6.87 -5.64
N ALA A 57 -1.40 5.82 -6.08
CA ALA A 57 -2.84 5.69 -5.91
C ALA A 57 -3.26 5.70 -4.43
N ILE A 58 -2.47 5.04 -3.57
CA ILE A 58 -2.65 4.99 -2.11
C ILE A 58 -2.18 6.27 -1.42
N ALA A 59 -1.55 7.19 -2.16
CA ALA A 59 -0.98 8.43 -1.64
C ALA A 59 -0.03 8.20 -0.45
N SER A 60 0.76 7.11 -0.51
CA SER A 60 1.78 6.84 0.51
C SER A 60 2.91 7.87 0.40
N SER A 61 3.27 8.50 1.52
CA SER A 61 4.45 9.35 1.64
C SER A 61 5.72 8.60 2.06
N LEU A 62 5.59 7.32 2.39
CA LEU A 62 6.69 6.47 2.88
C LEU A 62 7.46 5.82 1.72
N PRO A 63 8.72 5.37 1.95
CA PRO A 63 9.48 4.63 0.95
C PRO A 63 8.71 3.42 0.41
N LEU A 64 8.90 3.16 -0.87
CA LEU A 64 8.35 2.00 -1.56
C LEU A 64 9.38 0.86 -1.53
N ILE A 65 9.13 -0.19 -0.75
CA ILE A 65 9.99 -1.37 -0.65
C ILE A 65 9.66 -2.30 -1.83
N THR A 66 10.67 -2.66 -2.63
CA THR A 66 10.52 -3.36 -3.92
C THR A 66 11.48 -4.53 -4.01
N TYR A 67 11.35 -5.37 -5.04
CA TYR A 67 12.25 -6.51 -5.26
C TYR A 67 12.41 -7.43 -4.03
N GLN A 68 11.32 -7.66 -3.29
CA GLN A 68 11.32 -8.46 -2.05
C GLN A 68 12.19 -7.86 -0.92
N GLY A 69 12.51 -6.56 -0.99
CA GLY A 69 13.31 -5.87 0.00
C GLY A 69 14.83 -5.97 -0.20
N ALA A 70 15.26 -6.33 -1.41
CA ALA A 70 16.68 -6.33 -1.81
C ALA A 70 17.31 -4.93 -1.86
#